data_AF-A0A7C1USX2-F1
#
_entry.id   AF-A0A7C1USX2-F1
#
_cell.length_a   1.000
_cell.length_b   1.000
_cell.length_c   1.000
_cell.angle_alpha   90.00
_cell.angle_beta   90.00
_cell.angle_gamma   90.00
#
_symmetry.space_group_name_H-M   'P 1'
#
loop_
_entity.id
_entity.type
_entity.pdbx_description
1 polymer ?
#
loop_
_entity_poly.entity_id
_entity_poly.type
_entity_poly.pdbx_seq_one_letter_code
_entity_poly.pdbx_strand_id
1 'polypeptide(L)'
;MKKGSGIVWAGLMVLGLSSTVQATLIDNSDGTVTDTSTGLMWLQDANLAASNSFGLSYNTDLGDHPGDSYGSSYAEKIQTTGCMNWGGALYWIDAMNAANYKGYSDWRLPTVADMGTSGCDWASGGTDGGYNVSSNLI
;
A
#
# COMPACT_ATOMS: atom_id res chain seq x y z
N MET A 1 -73.67 24.98 18.09
CA MET A 1 -73.07 24.39 16.87
C MET A 1 -71.85 25.21 16.45
N LYS A 2 -70.63 24.72 16.69
CA LYS A 2 -69.44 24.73 15.80
C LYS A 2 -68.24 24.15 16.59
N LYS A 3 -67.43 23.36 15.88
CA LYS A 3 -66.55 22.27 16.35
C LYS A 3 -65.11 22.74 16.54
N GLY A 4 -64.40 22.07 17.47
CA GLY A 4 -63.05 21.52 17.30
C GLY A 4 -61.85 22.46 17.41
N SER A 5 -60.85 22.08 18.21
CA SER A 5 -59.66 21.38 17.70
C SER A 5 -58.53 21.41 18.74
N GLY A 6 -58.10 20.22 19.17
CA GLY A 6 -56.95 20.03 20.03
C GLY A 6 -55.63 20.26 19.28
N ILE A 7 -54.68 20.86 19.97
CA ILE A 7 -53.31 21.03 19.50
C ILE A 7 -52.51 19.82 19.98
N VAL A 8 -52.19 18.91 19.07
CA VAL A 8 -51.18 17.86 19.27
C VAL A 8 -49.81 18.46 18.93
N TRP A 9 -48.93 18.53 19.92
CA TRP A 9 -47.52 18.85 19.70
C TRP A 9 -46.84 17.62 19.10
N ALA A 10 -46.57 17.64 17.79
CA ALA A 10 -45.71 16.65 17.17
C ALA A 10 -44.24 17.03 17.46
N GLY A 11 -43.59 16.27 18.34
CA GLY A 11 -42.15 16.35 18.55
C GLY A 11 -41.40 15.88 17.31
N LEU A 12 -40.62 16.78 16.70
CA LEU A 12 -39.70 16.44 15.62
C LEU A 12 -38.46 15.77 16.22
N MET A 13 -38.40 14.45 16.17
CA MET A 13 -37.21 13.70 16.54
C MET A 13 -36.22 13.74 15.37
N VAL A 14 -35.17 14.56 15.48
CA VAL A 14 -34.07 14.56 14.51
C VAL A 14 -33.16 13.36 14.84
N LEU A 15 -33.32 12.28 14.07
CA LEU A 15 -32.38 11.17 14.03
C LEU A 15 -31.09 11.67 13.35
N GLY A 16 -30.03 11.86 14.13
CA GLY A 16 -28.70 12.15 13.60
C GLY A 16 -28.22 10.96 12.76
N LEU A 17 -28.25 11.12 11.43
CA LEU A 17 -27.61 10.18 10.52
C LEU A 17 -26.10 10.30 10.72
N SER A 18 -25.53 9.38 11.49
CA SER A 18 -24.08 9.19 11.49
C SER A 18 -23.70 8.67 10.10
N SER A 19 -23.01 9.47 9.31
CA SER A 19 -22.41 8.99 8.07
C SER A 19 -21.36 7.94 8.43
N THR A 20 -21.68 6.67 8.24
CA THR A 20 -20.66 5.62 8.29
C THR A 20 -19.71 5.88 7.14
N VAL A 21 -18.50 6.34 7.42
CA VAL A 21 -17.43 6.36 6.42
C VAL A 21 -17.14 4.90 6.09
N GLN A 22 -17.63 4.44 4.94
CA GLN A 22 -17.37 3.08 4.48
C GLN A 22 -16.06 3.10 3.68
N ALA A 23 -15.02 2.45 4.22
CA ALA A 23 -13.80 2.15 3.50
C ALA A 23 -14.14 1.47 2.17
N THR A 24 -13.68 2.03 1.05
CA THR A 24 -13.97 1.53 -0.29
C THR A 24 -12.70 1.54 -1.13
N LEU A 25 -12.52 0.47 -1.91
CA LEU A 25 -11.53 0.43 -2.99
C LEU A 25 -12.20 0.90 -4.27
N ILE A 26 -11.70 1.98 -4.86
CA ILE A 26 -12.23 2.60 -6.07
C ILE A 26 -11.26 2.31 -7.22
N ASP A 27 -11.70 1.60 -8.24
CA ASP A 27 -10.95 1.42 -9.49
C ASP A 27 -10.98 2.73 -10.29
N ASN A 28 -9.80 3.27 -10.61
CA ASN A 28 -9.65 4.51 -11.37
C ASN A 28 -9.74 4.28 -12.90
N SER A 29 -9.91 3.03 -13.35
CA SER A 29 -9.96 2.61 -14.76
C SER A 29 -8.69 2.91 -15.56
N ASP A 30 -7.58 3.14 -14.86
CA ASP A 30 -6.26 3.42 -15.45
C ASP A 30 -5.19 2.40 -15.00
N GLY A 31 -5.60 1.33 -14.31
CA GLY A 31 -4.69 0.34 -13.71
C GLY A 31 -4.26 0.70 -12.28
N THR A 32 -4.88 1.70 -11.65
CA THR A 32 -4.70 2.03 -10.24
C THR A 32 -6.02 1.91 -9.45
N VAL A 33 -5.90 1.66 -8.14
CA VAL A 33 -7.02 1.52 -7.21
C VAL A 33 -6.81 2.47 -6.03
N THR A 34 -7.78 3.33 -5.77
CA THR A 34 -7.78 4.26 -4.63
C THR A 34 -8.43 3.61 -3.41
N ASP A 35 -7.72 3.56 -2.29
CA ASP A 35 -8.27 3.17 -0.99
C ASP A 35 -8.72 4.42 -0.22
N THR A 36 -10.04 4.60 -0.07
CA THR A 36 -10.61 5.78 0.60
C THR A 36 -10.41 5.78 2.11
N SER A 37 -10.02 4.65 2.72
CA SER A 37 -9.78 4.58 4.16
C SER A 37 -8.39 5.08 4.53
N THR A 38 -7.38 4.65 3.77
CA THR A 38 -5.98 5.03 4.00
C THR A 38 -5.56 6.29 3.22
N GLY A 39 -6.34 6.67 2.20
CA GLY A 39 -5.99 7.73 1.26
C GLY A 39 -4.84 7.35 0.31
N LEU A 40 -4.49 6.06 0.27
CA LEU A 40 -3.44 5.54 -0.59
C LEU A 40 -4.00 5.11 -1.95
N MET A 41 -3.11 5.08 -2.94
CA MET A 41 -3.38 4.53 -4.26
C MET A 41 -2.45 3.34 -4.50
N TRP A 42 -3.01 2.28 -5.07
CA TRP A 42 -2.37 1.00 -5.29
C TRP A 42 -2.32 0.67 -6.77
N LEU A 43 -1.33 -0.12 -7.19
CA LEU A 43 -1.37 -0.77 -8.50
C LEU A 43 -2.47 -1.83 -8.51
N GLN A 44 -3.25 -1.90 -9.58
CA GLN A 44 -4.22 -2.97 -9.79
C GLN A 44 -3.53 -4.30 -10.10
N ASP A 45 -2.37 -4.27 -10.78
CA ASP A 45 -1.52 -5.42 -11.04
C ASP A 45 -0.37 -5.48 -10.02
N ALA A 46 -0.50 -6.36 -9.03
CA ALA A 46 0.53 -6.60 -8.02
C ALA A 46 1.81 -7.23 -8.59
N ASN A 47 1.76 -7.79 -9.80
CA ASN A 47 2.92 -8.36 -10.50
C ASN A 47 3.33 -7.55 -11.74
N LEU A 48 3.07 -6.24 -11.74
CA LEU A 48 3.46 -5.35 -12.84
C LEU A 48 4.95 -5.49 -13.21
N ALA A 49 5.81 -5.76 -12.22
CA ALA A 49 7.24 -5.97 -12.42
C ALA A 49 7.59 -7.11 -13.39
N ALA A 50 6.70 -8.10 -13.59
CA ALA A 50 6.93 -9.15 -14.59
C ALA A 50 6.79 -8.64 -16.04
N SER A 51 6.00 -7.59 -16.24
CA SER A 51 5.69 -7.04 -17.57
C SER A 51 6.35 -5.69 -17.84
N ASN A 52 6.75 -4.97 -16.79
CA ASN A 52 7.37 -3.66 -16.90
C ASN A 52 8.43 -3.44 -15.81
N SER A 53 9.70 -3.42 -16.20
CA SER A 53 10.84 -3.15 -15.32
C SER A 53 11.27 -1.68 -15.30
N PHE A 54 10.56 -0.80 -16.01
CA PHE A 54 10.93 0.61 -16.17
C PHE A 54 12.35 0.84 -16.71
N GLY A 55 12.80 -0.05 -17.60
CA GLY A 55 14.11 0.02 -18.25
C GLY A 55 15.23 -0.74 -17.52
N LEU A 56 14.96 -1.34 -16.36
CA LEU A 56 15.91 -2.21 -15.67
C LEU A 56 16.05 -3.56 -16.37
N SER A 57 17.25 -4.15 -16.33
CA SER A 57 17.50 -5.47 -16.93
C SER A 57 17.03 -6.59 -16.00
N TYR A 58 16.27 -7.54 -16.53
CA TYR A 58 15.86 -8.73 -15.78
C TYR A 58 17.03 -9.67 -15.52
N ASN A 59 16.94 -10.43 -14.42
CA ASN A 59 17.89 -11.47 -13.98
C ASN A 59 19.35 -11.00 -13.88
N THR A 60 19.58 -9.68 -13.87
CA THR A 60 20.89 -9.06 -13.87
C THR A 60 21.08 -8.36 -12.54
N ASP A 61 22.26 -8.56 -11.94
CA ASP A 61 22.61 -7.92 -10.67
C ASP A 61 22.67 -6.40 -10.85
N LEU A 62 21.87 -5.67 -10.07
CA LEU A 62 21.77 -4.22 -10.07
C LEU A 62 22.76 -3.57 -9.09
N GLY A 63 23.44 -4.37 -8.27
CA GLY A 63 24.35 -3.92 -7.22
C GLY A 63 23.62 -3.52 -5.94
N ASP A 64 24.39 -3.05 -4.94
CA ASP A 64 23.84 -2.62 -3.66
C ASP A 64 23.04 -1.32 -3.82
N HIS A 65 21.76 -1.36 -3.43
CA HIS A 65 20.90 -0.18 -3.44
C HIS A 65 21.26 0.77 -2.29
N PRO A 66 21.39 2.10 -2.50
CA PRO A 66 21.74 3.05 -1.44
C PRO A 66 20.69 3.15 -0.31
N GLY A 67 19.45 2.78 -0.61
CA GLY A 67 18.36 2.65 0.37
C GLY A 67 18.39 1.34 1.18
N ASP A 68 19.29 0.41 0.87
CA ASP A 68 19.52 -0.80 1.65
C ASP A 68 20.76 -0.61 2.54
N SER A 69 20.53 -0.40 3.84
CA SER A 69 21.62 -0.23 4.81
C SER A 69 22.26 -1.55 5.26
N TYR A 70 21.69 -2.69 4.89
CA TYR A 70 22.18 -4.00 5.34
C TYR A 70 23.23 -4.58 4.41
N GLY A 71 23.36 -4.06 3.18
CA GLY A 71 24.28 -4.55 2.16
C GLY A 71 23.90 -5.95 1.70
N SER A 72 23.92 -6.19 0.39
CA SER A 72 23.43 -7.48 -0.11
C SER A 72 24.53 -8.54 -0.06
N SER A 73 24.25 -9.70 0.54
CA SER A 73 25.04 -10.93 0.33
C SER A 73 24.58 -11.71 -0.91
N TYR A 74 23.60 -11.19 -1.63
CA TYR A 74 22.93 -11.81 -2.77
C TYR A 74 22.78 -10.78 -3.90
N ALA A 75 22.71 -11.24 -5.14
CA ALA A 75 22.55 -10.33 -6.26
C ALA A 75 21.14 -9.68 -6.26
N GLU A 76 21.08 -8.36 -6.26
CA GLU A 76 19.85 -7.58 -6.29
C GLU A 76 19.25 -7.60 -7.69
N LYS A 77 18.05 -8.18 -7.83
CA LYS A 77 17.52 -8.58 -9.14
C LYS A 77 16.01 -8.44 -9.22
N ILE A 78 15.56 -8.08 -10.41
CA ILE A 78 14.18 -8.27 -10.85
C ILE A 78 14.14 -9.51 -11.73
N GLN A 79 13.37 -10.52 -11.35
CA GLN A 79 13.21 -11.72 -12.16
C GLN A 79 12.20 -11.49 -13.27
N THR A 80 12.31 -12.25 -14.37
CA THR A 80 11.32 -12.24 -15.46
C THR A 80 9.91 -12.67 -15.00
N THR A 81 9.82 -13.32 -13.84
CA THR A 81 8.55 -13.67 -13.19
C THR A 81 7.94 -12.52 -12.39
N GLY A 82 8.66 -11.40 -12.25
CA GLY A 82 8.33 -10.25 -11.40
C GLY A 82 8.78 -10.39 -9.94
N CYS A 83 9.34 -11.55 -9.56
CA CYS A 83 9.88 -11.74 -8.21
C CYS A 83 11.12 -10.86 -8.00
N MET A 84 11.19 -10.20 -6.84
CA MET A 84 12.28 -9.31 -6.45
C MET A 84 12.69 -9.58 -4.99
N ASN A 85 13.98 -9.44 -4.69
CA ASN A 85 14.42 -9.23 -3.31
C ASN A 85 14.28 -7.74 -2.94
N TRP A 86 14.58 -7.40 -1.69
CA TRP A 86 14.33 -6.06 -1.16
C TRP A 86 15.03 -4.95 -1.96
N GLY A 87 16.35 -5.05 -2.19
CA GLY A 87 17.08 -4.06 -2.98
C GLY A 87 16.63 -4.02 -4.44
N GLY A 88 16.35 -5.18 -5.05
CA GLY A 88 15.71 -5.26 -6.38
C GLY A 88 14.37 -4.52 -6.47
N ALA A 89 13.53 -4.62 -5.43
CA ALA A 89 12.26 -3.92 -5.33
C ALA A 89 12.44 -2.41 -5.12
N LEU A 90 13.44 -1.98 -4.35
CA LEU A 90 13.79 -0.57 -4.20
C LEU A 90 14.22 0.04 -5.53
N TYR A 91 15.10 -0.62 -6.29
CA TYR A 91 15.47 -0.19 -7.64
C TYR A 91 14.26 -0.07 -8.57
N TRP A 92 13.34 -1.05 -8.52
CA TRP A 92 12.14 -1.04 -9.36
C TRP A 92 11.23 0.15 -9.03
N ILE A 93 11.05 0.45 -7.76
CA ILE A 93 10.28 1.64 -7.31
C ILE A 93 10.97 2.94 -7.72
N ASP A 94 12.30 3.04 -7.57
CA ASP A 94 13.06 4.21 -8.02
C ASP A 94 12.90 4.44 -9.53
N ALA A 95 12.99 3.36 -10.32
CA ALA A 95 12.79 3.43 -11.77
C ALA A 95 11.34 3.79 -12.14
N MET A 96 10.35 3.25 -11.42
CA MET A 96 8.93 3.57 -11.58
C MET A 96 8.63 5.05 -11.32
N ASN A 97 9.22 5.60 -10.26
CA ASN A 97 9.10 7.00 -9.90
C ASN A 97 9.82 7.92 -10.90
N ALA A 98 11.01 7.55 -11.33
CA ALA A 98 11.74 8.27 -12.38
C ALA A 98 10.94 8.29 -13.71
N ALA A 99 10.22 7.21 -14.02
CA ALA A 99 9.34 7.12 -15.19
C ALA A 99 8.03 7.91 -15.05
N ASN A 100 7.74 8.50 -13.89
CA ASN A 100 6.47 9.15 -13.57
C ASN A 100 5.26 8.25 -13.92
N TYR A 101 5.32 6.98 -13.54
CA TYR A 101 4.30 6.01 -13.95
C TYR A 101 2.90 6.46 -13.50
N LYS A 102 1.97 6.51 -14.46
CA LYS A 102 0.59 7.03 -14.29
C LYS A 102 0.50 8.48 -13.79
N GLY A 103 1.57 9.27 -13.96
CA GLY A 103 1.62 10.66 -13.52
C GLY A 103 2.10 10.86 -12.08
N TYR A 104 2.56 9.79 -11.41
CA TYR A 104 3.01 9.81 -10.02
C TYR A 104 4.49 9.43 -9.91
N SER A 105 5.16 10.02 -8.93
CA SER A 105 6.59 9.83 -8.65
C SER A 105 6.88 9.52 -7.18
N ASP A 106 5.83 9.20 -6.43
CA ASP A 106 5.82 8.89 -5.00
C ASP A 106 5.35 7.45 -4.71
N TRP A 107 5.47 6.56 -5.69
CA TRP A 107 5.30 5.13 -5.49
C TRP A 107 6.29 4.65 -4.44
N ARG A 108 5.82 3.80 -3.53
CA ARG A 108 6.64 3.25 -2.45
C ARG A 108 6.16 1.85 -2.10
N LEU A 109 7.07 1.04 -1.59
CA LEU A 109 6.70 -0.22 -0.96
C LEU A 109 5.82 0.07 0.27
N PRO A 110 4.90 -0.84 0.64
CA PRO A 110 4.14 -0.72 1.87
C PRO A 110 5.06 -0.51 3.07
N THR A 111 4.71 0.43 3.95
CA THR A 111 5.42 0.60 5.21
C THR A 111 5.04 -0.55 6.15
N VAL A 112 6.03 -1.30 6.61
CA VAL A 112 5.82 -2.31 7.65
C VAL A 112 5.92 -1.61 9.00
N ALA A 113 4.86 -1.67 9.81
CA ALA A 113 4.92 -1.27 11.20
C ALA A 113 5.37 -2.48 12.04
N ASP A 114 6.56 -2.39 12.64
CA ASP A 114 7.03 -3.39 13.59
C ASP A 114 6.15 -3.34 14.86
N MET A 115 5.41 -4.43 15.13
CA MET A 115 4.51 -4.53 16.28
C MET A 115 5.24 -4.77 17.62
N GLY A 116 6.58 -4.69 17.65
CA GLY A 116 7.34 -4.57 18.90
C GLY A 116 7.30 -5.81 19.81
N THR A 117 6.92 -6.97 19.29
CA THR A 117 7.01 -8.23 20.05
C THR A 117 8.35 -8.89 19.75
N SER A 118 9.21 -9.01 20.75
CA SER A 118 10.47 -9.76 20.66
C SER A 118 10.15 -11.21 20.29
N GLY A 119 10.46 -11.57 19.05
CA GLY A 119 10.02 -12.84 18.47
C GLY A 119 10.77 -13.23 17.22
N CYS A 120 12.05 -12.82 17.10
CA CYS A 120 13.05 -13.42 16.22
C CYS A 120 14.41 -13.45 16.94
N ASP A 121 14.42 -14.00 18.16
CA ASP A 121 15.67 -14.37 18.83
C ASP A 121 16.19 -15.65 18.17
N TRP A 122 17.00 -15.45 17.12
CA TRP A 122 18.24 -16.14 16.72
C TRP A 122 18.73 -15.37 15.47
N ALA A 123 19.14 -14.11 15.63
CA ALA A 123 20.53 -13.70 15.93
C ALA A 123 21.51 -14.21 14.85
N SER A 124 21.56 -13.52 13.72
CA SER A 124 22.50 -12.40 13.59
C SER A 124 21.92 -11.22 12.79
N GLY A 125 21.73 -10.07 13.43
CA GLY A 125 21.78 -8.79 12.72
C GLY A 125 20.46 -8.09 12.36
N GLY A 126 19.40 -8.24 13.16
CA GLY A 126 18.25 -7.33 13.06
C GLY A 126 17.34 -7.53 11.84
N THR A 127 17.29 -8.73 11.28
CA THR A 127 16.41 -9.07 10.16
C THR A 127 15.01 -9.48 10.64
N ASP A 128 14.00 -8.77 10.16
CA ASP A 128 12.60 -9.17 10.13
C ASP A 128 12.37 -10.09 8.92
N GLY A 129 12.37 -11.41 9.15
CA GLY A 129 12.24 -12.40 8.08
C GLY A 129 10.85 -12.49 7.44
N GLY A 130 10.06 -11.42 7.30
CA GLY A 130 8.82 -11.39 6.53
C GLY A 130 7.68 -12.34 6.98
N TYR A 131 7.88 -13.14 8.03
CA TYR A 131 6.92 -14.16 8.48
C TYR A 131 6.00 -13.66 9.60
N ASN A 132 6.29 -12.52 10.24
CA ASN A 132 5.50 -11.93 11.34
C ASN A 132 5.19 -10.44 11.13
N VAL A 133 4.92 -10.04 9.88
CA VAL A 133 4.50 -8.66 9.58
C VAL A 133 2.97 -8.60 9.53
N SER A 134 2.36 -7.68 10.27
CA SER A 134 0.97 -7.30 10.01
C SER A 134 0.97 -6.17 8.98
N SER A 135 0.23 -6.34 7.89
CA SER A 135 -0.21 -5.21 7.10
C SER A 135 -1.30 -4.49 7.91
N ASN A 136 -0.89 -3.63 8.83
CA ASN A 136 -1.83 -2.73 9.48
C ASN A 136 -2.33 -1.74 8.42
N LEU A 137 -3.55 -1.97 7.91
CA LEU A 137 -4.35 -0.89 7.34
C LEU A 137 -4.69 0.04 8.51
N ILE A 138 -4.10 1.24 8.49
CA ILE A 138 -4.35 2.30 9.47
C ILE A 138 -5.68 2.96 9.12
#